data_AF-A0A6N8H2M4-F1
#
_entry.id   AF-A0A6N8H2M4-F1
#
_cell.length_a   1.000
_cell.length_b   1.000
_cell.length_c   1.000
_cell.angle_alpha   90.00
_cell.angle_beta   90.00
_cell.angle_gamma   90.00
#
_symmetry.space_group_name_H-M   'P 1'
#
loop_
_entity.id
_entity.type
_entity.pdbx_description
1 polymer ?
#
loop_
_entity_poly.entity_id
_entity_poly.type
_entity_poly.pdbx_seq_one_letter_code
_entity_poly.pdbx_strand_id
1 'polypeptide(L)' 'MYLYWVKKQRLLDPDLGEYISFGIGVWDLRAGTKPLLFIPDASTDGKAVLNLAIRCTLGRLDPCQLMDVVEDFLC' A
#
# COMPACT_ATOMS: atom_id res chain seq x y z
N MET A 1 4.93 -6.58 15.09
CA MET A 1 3.51 -6.65 14.64
C MET A 1 3.41 -5.62 13.56
N TYR A 2 2.99 -6.03 12.37
CA TYR A 2 3.00 -5.15 11.20
C TYR A 2 1.65 -4.46 11.06
N LEU A 3 1.70 -3.15 10.86
CA LEU A 3 0.54 -2.32 10.56
C LEU A 3 0.62 -1.93 9.09
N TYR A 4 -0.44 -2.21 8.34
CA TYR A 4 -0.54 -1.78 6.95
C TYR A 4 -1.44 -0.55 6.87
N TRP A 5 -1.02 0.45 6.10
CA TRP A 5 -1.77 1.69 5.96
C TRP A 5 -1.73 2.22 4.52
N VAL A 6 -2.86 2.81 4.11
CA VAL A 6 -2.99 3.44 2.79
C VAL A 6 -2.39 4.84 2.81
N LYS A 7 -1.65 5.21 1.76
CA LYS A 7 -1.11 6.54 1.59
C LYS A 7 -1.58 7.12 0.27
N LYS A 8 -2.30 8.25 0.33
CA LYS A 8 -2.67 9.02 -0.86
C LYS A 8 -1.41 9.65 -1.46
N GLN A 9 -1.30 9.55 -2.77
CA GLN A 9 -0.21 10.07 -3.58
C GLN A 9 -0.79 10.86 -4.76
N ARG A 10 -0.05 11.89 -5.17
CA ARG A 10 -0.27 12.57 -6.43
C ARG A 10 0.93 12.23 -7.29
N LEU A 11 0.68 11.55 -8.40
CA LEU A 11 1.69 11.10 -9.34
C LEU A 11 1.52 11.86 -10.65
N LEU A 12 2.61 12.02 -11.37
CA LEU A 12 2.64 12.64 -12.69
C LEU A 12 3.08 11.55 -13.66
N ASP A 13 2.22 11.23 -14.61
CA ASP A 13 2.55 10.39 -15.74
C ASP A 13 2.73 11.26 -16.99
N PRO A 14 3.75 11.00 -17.83
CA PRO A 14 3.98 11.80 -19.04
C PRO A 14 2.82 11.81 -20.04
N ASP A 15 2.03 10.74 -20.09
CA ASP A 15 0.97 10.54 -21.06
C ASP A 15 -0.43 10.87 -20.48
N LEU A 16 -0.66 10.55 -19.20
CA LEU A 16 -1.93 10.84 -18.48
C LEU A 16 -1.96 12.20 -17.77
N GLY A 17 -0.80 12.81 -17.53
CA GLY A 17 -0.69 14.00 -16.68
C GLY A 17 -0.76 13.67 -15.18
N GLU A 18 -1.22 14.63 -14.37
CA GLU A 18 -1.30 14.43 -12.93
C GLU A 18 -2.53 13.62 -12.54
N TYR A 19 -2.32 12.55 -11.77
CA TYR A 19 -3.40 11.72 -11.23
C TYR A 19 -3.20 11.42 -9.74
N ILE A 20 -4.30 11.03 -9.11
CA ILE A 20 -4.32 10.62 -7.71
C ILE A 20 -4.27 9.10 -7.68
N SER A 21 -3.30 8.59 -6.93
CA SER A 21 -3.17 7.17 -6.65
C SER A 21 -2.99 6.93 -5.16
N PHE A 22 -3.16 5.68 -4.75
CA PHE A 22 -3.08 5.23 -3.37
C PHE A 22 -2.08 4.08 -3.31
N GLY A 23 -1.00 4.29 -2.57
CA GLY A 23 -0.02 3.27 -2.24
C GLY A 23 -0.31 2.61 -0.90
N ILE A 24 0.35 1.48 -0.64
CA ILE A 24 0.26 0.75 0.62
C ILE A 24 1.63 0.73 1.29
N GLY A 25 1.67 1.10 2.58
CA GLY A 25 2.86 1.00 3.41
C GLY A 25 2.70 -0.02 4.52
N VAL A 26 3.82 -0.53 5.00
CA VAL A 26 3.89 -1.38 6.18
C VAL A 26 4.83 -0.79 7.21
N TRP A 27 4.39 -0.75 8.46
CA TRP A 27 5.16 -0.26 9.60
C TRP A 27 5.31 -1.39 10.62
N ASP A 28 6.48 -1.51 11.22
CA ASP A 28 6.61 -2.30 12.43
C ASP A 28 6.39 -1.42 13.66
N LEU A 29 5.34 -1.75 14.42
CA LEU A 29 5.00 -1.07 15.66
C LEU A 29 6.14 -1.09 16.70
N ARG A 30 7.13 -1.97 16.53
CA ARG A 30 8.31 -2.06 17.40
C ARG A 30 9.50 -1.23 16.89
N ALA A 31 9.58 -0.94 15.60
CA ALA A 31 10.76 -0.34 14.95
C ALA A 31 10.69 1.19 14.79
N GLY A 32 9.57 1.81 15.19
CA GLY A 32 9.40 3.27 15.19
C GLY A 32 8.43 3.78 14.12
N THR A 33 8.62 5.04 13.69
CA THR A 33 7.65 5.77 12.84
C THR A 33 7.89 5.64 11.34
N LYS A 34 9.00 5.02 10.91
CA LYS A 34 9.32 4.85 9.49
C LYS A 34 8.66 3.57 8.94
N PRO A 35 8.11 3.61 7.71
CA PRO A 35 7.63 2.41 7.06
C PRO A 35 8.81 1.48 6.76
N LEU A 36 8.62 0.19 6.99
CA LEU A 36 9.55 -0.87 6.59
C LEU A 36 9.59 -1.03 5.07
N LEU A 37 8.42 -1.01 4.44
CA LEU A 37 8.25 -1.12 3.00
C LEU A 37 7.08 -0.22 2.59
N PHE A 38 7.18 0.33 1.39
CA PHE A 38 6.13 1.15 0.81
C PHE A 38 6.03 0.85 -0.68
N ILE A 39 4.86 0.39 -1.11
CA ILE A 39 4.54 0.13 -2.51
C ILE A 39 3.70 1.32 -3.00
N PRO A 40 4.27 2.17 -3.88
CA PRO A 40 3.52 3.27 -4.47
C PRO A 40 2.55 2.75 -5.54
N ASP A 41 1.57 3.58 -5.88
CA ASP A 41 0.72 3.38 -7.06
C ASP A 41 -0.03 2.05 -7.13
N ALA A 42 -0.61 1.59 -6.01
CA ALA A 42 -1.33 0.31 -5.97
C ALA A 42 -2.75 0.42 -6.57
N SER A 43 -3.39 1.59 -6.53
CA SER A 43 -4.69 1.81 -7.18
C SER A 43 -5.10 3.27 -7.16
N THR A 44 -5.98 3.66 -8.08
CA THR A 44 -6.72 4.93 -8.00
C THR A 44 -7.92 4.86 -7.04
N ASP A 45 -8.39 3.67 -6.64
CA ASP A 45 -9.45 3.50 -5.63
C ASP A 45 -8.87 3.36 -4.21
N GLY A 46 -8.88 4.47 -3.47
CA GLY A 46 -8.42 4.49 -2.08
C GLY A 46 -9.22 3.60 -1.12
N LYS A 47 -10.50 3.29 -1.39
CA LYS A 47 -11.28 2.38 -0.53
C LYS A 47 -10.83 0.94 -0.71
N ALA A 48 -10.53 0.54 -1.95
CA ALA A 48 -10.02 -0.78 -2.25
C ALA A 48 -8.65 -1.02 -1.60
N VAL A 49 -7.73 -0.05 -1.71
CA VAL A 49 -6.40 -0.13 -1.06
C VAL A 49 -6.52 -0.10 0.47
N LEU A 50 -7.45 0.67 1.04
CA LEU A 50 -7.72 0.65 2.48
C LEU A 50 -8.22 -0.72 2.94
N ASN A 51 -9.16 -1.34 2.20
CA ASN A 51 -9.64 -2.67 2.50
C ASN A 51 -8.52 -3.72 2.40
N LEU A 52 -7.64 -3.60 1.40
CA LEU A 52 -6.45 -4.44 1.27
C LEU A 52 -5.55 -4.31 2.51
N ALA A 53 -5.22 -3.08 2.91
CA ALA A 53 -4.40 -2.82 4.10
C ALA A 53 -5.01 -3.39 5.39
N ILE A 54 -6.34 -3.27 5.56
CA ILE A 54 -7.04 -3.88 6.71
C ILE A 54 -6.90 -5.41 6.66
N ARG A 55 -7.10 -6.04 5.50
CA ARG A 55 -6.93 -7.50 5.33
C ARG A 55 -5.49 -7.94 5.61
N CYS A 56 -4.49 -7.23 5.10
CA CYS A 56 -3.08 -7.51 5.37
C CYS A 56 -2.75 -7.40 6.87
N THR A 57 -3.31 -6.40 7.55
CA THR A 57 -3.11 -6.19 8.99
C THR A 57 -3.77 -7.31 9.81
N LEU A 58 -5.03 -7.65 9.51
CA LEU A 58 -5.76 -8.71 10.22
C LEU A 58 -5.17 -10.09 9.95
N GLY A 59 -4.76 -10.35 8.71
CA GLY A 59 -4.10 -11.58 8.27
C GLY A 59 -2.65 -11.72 8.74
N ARG A 60 -2.09 -10.69 9.39
CA ARG A 60 -0.67 -10.63 9.81
C ARG A 60 0.29 -10.98 8.67
N LEU A 61 0.02 -10.43 7.47
CA LEU A 61 0.81 -10.67 6.27
C LEU A 61 2.29 -10.36 6.55
N ASP A 62 3.19 -11.19 6.02
CA ASP A 62 4.62 -10.91 6.05
C ASP A 62 4.94 -9.79 5.05
N PRO A 63 5.72 -8.75 5.42
CA PRO A 63 6.10 -7.67 4.51
C PRO A 63 6.71 -8.14 3.20
N CYS A 64 7.38 -9.30 3.17
CA CYS A 64 7.97 -9.88 1.96
C CYS A 64 6.91 -10.28 0.92
N GLN A 65 5.69 -10.61 1.36
CA GLN A 65 4.58 -11.02 0.50
C GLN A 65 3.68 -9.86 0.07
N LEU A 66 3.97 -8.63 0.54
CA LEU A 66 3.14 -7.47 0.23
C LEU A 66 3.12 -7.17 -1.28
N MET A 67 4.24 -7.38 -1.97
CA MET A 67 4.31 -7.19 -3.42
C MET A 67 3.37 -8.14 -4.15
N ASP A 68 3.47 -9.44 -3.86
CA ASP A 68 2.62 -10.46 -4.49
C ASP A 68 1.12 -10.16 -4.30
N VAL A 69 0.73 -9.74 -3.08
CA VAL A 69 -0.67 -9.39 -2.78
C VAL A 69 -1.13 -8.13 -3.52
N VAL A 70 -0.26 -7.15 -3.73
CA VAL A 70 -0.58 -5.95 -4.52
C VAL A 70 -0.66 -6.29 -6.01
N GLU A 71 0.22 -7.15 -6.52
CA GLU A 71 0.15 -7.64 -7.90
C GLU A 71 -1.14 -8.43 -8.17
N ASP A 72 -1.52 -9.33 -7.26
CA ASP A 72 -2.78 -10.07 -7.31
C ASP A 72 -4.02 -9.14 -7.27
N PHE A 73 -3.88 -7.98 -6.61
CA PHE A 73 -4.95 -6.99 -6.52
C PHE A 73 -5.11 -6.16 -7.79
N LEU A 74 -4.04 -6.02 -8.58
CA LEU A 74 -4.03 -5.27 -9.85
C LEU A 74 -4.53 -6.09 -11.06
N CYS A 75 -4.52 -7.43 -10.94
CA CYS A 75 -5.04 -8.36 -11.96
C CYS A 75 -6.56 -8.50 -11.92
#